data_AF-A0AA38LZ34-F1
#
_entry.id   AF-A0AA38LZ34-F1
#
_cell.length_a   1.000
_cell.length_b   1.000
_cell.length_c   1.000
_cell.angle_alpha   90.00
_cell.angle_beta   90.00
_cell.angle_gamma   90.00
#
_symmetry.space_group_name_H-M   'P 1'
#
loop_
_entity.id
_entity.type
_entity.pdbx_description
1 polymer ?
#
loop_
_entity_poly.entity_id
_entity_poly.type
_entity_poly.pdbx_seq_one_letter_code
_entity_poly.pdbx_strand_id
1 'polypeptide(L)'
;MTSMSEREIDDARKILEAVNLLKSFRNIEENNFIFYLYAPLEPGEFFKTNFLNNMLIGRIGSDEYEKIRFLLRDLSKNTSKYTEVSASYSDVFGDEIKYPSFSTGIDFTPKKGHEKNTLSESELTYIKNKLAKSDISINIIEDSDKAMLFEVKNAFRLEMDDLIECLKKAFNFETSKISRKKLCNEALKVIEKPIQTDVFDVRSSKEMLKAHEFEKYRSETYLKGLLKAKVNTPADTKLIKDLRVMYKLHDSVINTLIDYSYFKNDKKIVANYILKIASTFAEKGINTSVDAMSYLKEAFRETKKASSFRAKQNKKQEFVSDIE
;
A
#
# COMPACT_ATOMS: atom_id res chain seq x y z
N MET A 1 6.43 14.35 -21.76
CA MET A 1 5.17 13.60 -21.62
C MET A 1 5.55 12.15 -21.44
N THR A 2 5.10 11.52 -20.36
CA THR A 2 5.36 10.09 -20.11
C THR A 2 4.70 9.26 -21.22
N SER A 3 5.29 8.11 -21.60
CA SER A 3 4.71 7.18 -22.59
C SER A 3 3.49 6.40 -22.04
N MET A 4 2.80 6.96 -21.05
CA MET A 4 1.73 6.32 -20.31
C MET A 4 0.39 6.62 -20.96
N SER A 5 -0.50 5.63 -20.95
CA SER A 5 -1.90 5.81 -21.29
C SER A 5 -2.64 6.64 -20.24
N GLU A 6 -3.79 7.19 -20.61
CA GLU A 6 -4.64 7.98 -19.71
C GLU A 6 -5.04 7.18 -18.45
N ARG A 7 -5.28 5.87 -18.60
CA ARG A 7 -5.57 4.99 -17.46
C ARG A 7 -4.38 4.85 -16.52
N GLU A 8 -3.19 4.65 -17.06
CA GLU A 8 -1.96 4.53 -16.25
C GLU A 8 -1.64 5.83 -15.52
N ILE A 9 -1.91 7.00 -16.14
CA ILE A 9 -1.77 8.30 -15.50
C ILE A 9 -2.76 8.45 -14.34
N ASP A 10 -4.02 8.03 -14.54
CA ASP A 10 -5.03 8.11 -13.48
C ASP A 10 -4.71 7.18 -12.30
N ASP A 11 -4.20 5.98 -12.57
CA ASP A 11 -3.78 5.05 -11.53
C ASP A 11 -2.55 5.57 -10.78
N ALA A 12 -1.55 6.12 -11.48
CA ALA A 12 -0.39 6.76 -10.86
C ALA A 12 -0.77 7.97 -10.00
N ARG A 13 -1.71 8.80 -10.49
CA ARG A 13 -2.27 9.94 -9.74
C ARG A 13 -2.89 9.47 -8.42
N LYS A 14 -3.73 8.43 -8.44
CA LYS A 14 -4.36 7.88 -7.23
C LYS A 14 -3.33 7.36 -6.22
N ILE A 15 -2.23 6.76 -6.70
CA ILE A 15 -1.14 6.31 -5.81
C ILE A 15 -0.50 7.51 -5.12
N LEU A 16 -0.13 8.56 -5.87
CA LEU A 16 0.47 9.77 -5.30
C LEU A 16 -0.45 10.49 -4.32
N GLU A 17 -1.76 10.46 -4.57
CA GLU A 17 -2.77 10.97 -3.62
C GLU A 17 -2.87 10.12 -2.36
N ALA A 18 -2.81 8.79 -2.48
CA ALA A 18 -2.88 7.89 -1.34
C ALA A 18 -1.68 8.05 -0.40
N VAL A 19 -0.50 8.40 -0.94
CA VAL A 19 0.71 8.69 -0.14
C VAL A 19 0.89 10.19 0.16
N ASN A 20 -0.12 11.02 -0.13
CA ASN A 20 -0.15 12.45 0.15
C ASN A 20 0.99 13.26 -0.48
N LEU A 21 1.47 12.83 -1.65
CA LEU A 21 2.44 13.57 -2.47
C LEU A 21 1.73 14.47 -3.51
N LEU A 22 0.44 14.23 -3.73
CA LEU A 22 -0.39 14.94 -4.68
C LEU A 22 -1.78 15.16 -4.09
N LYS A 23 -2.36 16.34 -4.31
CA LYS A 23 -3.78 16.61 -4.11
C LYS A 23 -4.37 17.13 -5.41
N SER A 24 -5.49 16.57 -5.81
CA SER A 24 -6.11 16.87 -7.10
C SER A 24 -7.52 17.42 -6.91
N PHE A 25 -7.86 18.44 -7.69
CA PHE A 25 -9.21 18.97 -7.81
C PHE A 25 -9.61 18.88 -9.28
N ARG A 26 -10.86 18.48 -9.57
CA ARG A 26 -11.39 18.38 -10.93
C ARG A 26 -12.57 19.32 -11.09
N ASN A 27 -12.53 20.19 -12.10
CA ASN A 27 -13.74 20.87 -12.58
C ASN A 27 -14.40 19.99 -13.64
N ILE A 28 -15.64 19.55 -13.39
CA ILE A 28 -16.37 18.67 -14.31
C ILE A 28 -16.85 19.45 -15.53
N GLU A 29 -17.23 20.72 -15.36
CA GLU A 29 -17.78 21.56 -16.43
C GLU A 29 -16.71 21.96 -17.44
N GLU A 30 -15.53 22.35 -16.94
CA GLU A 30 -14.39 22.76 -17.77
C GLU A 30 -13.45 21.60 -18.13
N ASN A 31 -13.73 20.40 -17.62
CA ASN A 31 -12.90 19.20 -17.74
C ASN A 31 -11.39 19.45 -17.47
N ASN A 32 -11.08 20.28 -16.48
CA ASN A 32 -9.71 20.60 -16.10
C ASN A 32 -9.37 20.05 -14.70
N PHE A 33 -8.06 19.97 -14.43
CA PHE A 33 -7.52 19.52 -13.16
C PHE A 33 -6.60 20.58 -12.56
N ILE A 34 -6.66 20.72 -11.24
CA ILE A 34 -5.68 21.47 -10.45
C ILE A 34 -4.94 20.47 -9.58
N PHE A 35 -3.60 20.49 -9.67
CA PHE A 35 -2.71 19.59 -8.95
C PHE A 35 -1.85 20.36 -7.97
N TYR A 36 -1.93 20.01 -6.70
CA TYR A 36 -1.04 20.52 -5.65
C TYR A 36 -0.02 19.44 -5.31
N LEU A 37 1.26 19.77 -5.52
CA LEU A 37 2.38 18.87 -5.24
C LEU A 37 2.91 19.12 -3.83
N TYR A 38 3.12 18.04 -3.09
CA TYR A 38 3.70 18.08 -1.75
C TYR A 38 5.09 17.44 -1.78
N ALA A 39 6.04 18.03 -1.05
CA ALA A 39 7.35 17.42 -0.85
C ALA A 39 7.21 16.11 -0.05
N PRO A 40 8.09 15.11 -0.25
CA PRO A 40 8.09 13.90 0.57
C PRO A 40 8.48 14.22 2.02
N LEU A 41 8.13 13.31 2.94
CA LEU A 41 8.55 13.37 4.34
C LEU A 41 10.08 13.24 4.44
N GLU A 42 10.67 13.97 5.38
CA GLU A 42 12.06 13.78 5.78
C GLU A 42 12.27 12.37 6.33
N PRO A 43 13.44 11.73 6.15
CA PRO A 43 13.65 10.34 6.57
C PRO A 43 13.30 10.09 8.04
N GLY A 44 13.68 11.02 8.93
CA GLY A 44 13.37 10.93 10.36
C GLY A 44 11.87 10.95 10.68
N GLU A 45 11.07 11.68 9.90
CA GLU A 45 9.61 11.69 10.06
C GLU A 45 8.98 10.47 9.40
N PHE A 46 9.44 10.10 8.21
CA PHE A 46 8.99 8.92 7.47
C PHE A 46 9.10 7.65 8.33
N PHE A 47 10.28 7.40 8.93
CA PHE A 47 10.52 6.21 9.75
C PHE A 47 9.79 6.23 11.11
N LYS A 48 9.34 7.40 11.59
CA LYS A 48 8.50 7.51 12.80
C LYS A 48 7.06 7.10 12.54
N THR A 49 6.54 7.30 11.33
CA THR A 49 5.16 6.92 11.01
C THR A 49 5.02 5.40 11.03
N ASN A 50 4.16 4.88 11.92
CA ASN A 50 4.08 3.43 12.10
C ASN A 50 3.51 2.74 10.84
N PHE A 51 2.65 3.43 10.10
CA PHE A 51 2.06 2.89 8.88
C PHE A 51 3.06 2.80 7.72
N LEU A 52 3.67 3.92 7.30
CA LEU A 52 4.58 3.94 6.14
C LEU A 52 5.87 3.15 6.43
N ASN A 53 6.36 3.21 7.67
CA ASN A 53 7.53 2.43 8.08
C ASN A 53 7.28 0.92 7.94
N ASN A 54 6.13 0.42 8.44
CA ASN A 54 5.78 -0.99 8.31
C ASN A 54 5.47 -1.38 6.86
N MET A 55 4.86 -0.50 6.08
CA MET A 55 4.60 -0.73 4.66
C MET A 55 5.90 -0.81 3.86
N LEU A 56 6.89 0.03 4.16
CA LEU A 56 8.21 -0.02 3.56
C LEU A 56 8.88 -1.35 3.89
N ILE A 57 8.98 -1.72 5.17
CA ILE A 57 9.54 -3.02 5.62
C ILE A 57 8.86 -4.19 4.91
N GLY A 58 7.52 -4.17 4.82
CA GLY A 58 6.75 -5.21 4.16
C GLY A 58 7.00 -5.32 2.66
N ARG A 59 7.42 -4.23 2.00
CA ARG A 59 7.70 -4.21 0.55
C ARG A 59 9.14 -4.56 0.19
N ILE A 60 10.11 -4.10 0.99
CA ILE A 60 11.54 -4.25 0.66
C ILE A 60 12.22 -5.35 1.49
N GLY A 61 11.57 -5.84 2.55
CA GLY A 61 12.13 -6.80 3.49
C GLY A 61 13.05 -6.16 4.53
N SER A 62 13.26 -6.87 5.65
CA SER A 62 14.01 -6.34 6.80
C SER A 62 15.49 -6.03 6.48
N ASP A 63 16.14 -6.85 5.65
CA ASP A 63 17.55 -6.66 5.33
C ASP A 63 17.78 -5.37 4.52
N GLU A 64 16.94 -5.13 3.51
CA GLU A 64 17.04 -3.92 2.68
C GLU A 64 16.55 -2.68 3.45
N TYR A 65 15.56 -2.86 4.32
CA TYR A 65 15.12 -1.83 5.24
C TYR A 65 16.24 -1.34 6.15
N GLU A 66 16.99 -2.23 6.79
CA GLU A 66 18.09 -1.81 7.67
C GLU A 66 19.21 -1.13 6.89
N LYS A 67 19.48 -1.54 5.64
CA LYS A 67 20.43 -0.82 4.77
C LYS A 67 19.96 0.60 4.45
N ILE A 68 18.70 0.77 4.04
CA ILE A 68 18.14 2.09 3.73
C ILE A 68 18.08 2.96 4.99
N ARG A 69 17.67 2.39 6.12
CA ARG A 69 17.63 3.08 7.41
C ARG A 69 19.02 3.51 7.86
N PHE A 70 20.04 2.69 7.62
CA PHE A 70 21.43 3.03 7.89
C PHE A 70 21.93 4.14 6.96
N LEU A 71 21.63 4.06 5.66
CA LEU A 71 22.00 5.06 4.65
C LEU A 71 21.38 6.44 4.92
N LEU A 72 20.12 6.45 5.35
CA LEU A 72 19.33 7.65 5.60
C LEU A 72 19.42 8.15 7.04
N ARG A 73 20.25 7.52 7.88
CA ARG A 73 20.48 8.00 9.25
C ARG A 73 21.25 9.31 9.19
N ASP A 74 20.79 10.29 9.95
CA ASP A 74 21.60 11.48 10.18
C ASP A 74 22.94 11.07 10.83
N LEU A 75 24.04 11.39 10.15
CA LEU A 75 25.40 11.18 10.63
C LEU A 75 25.87 12.33 11.53
N SER A 76 24.96 13.25 11.88
CA SER A 76 25.25 14.34 12.82
C SER A 76 25.98 13.79 14.04
N LYS A 77 27.21 14.30 14.22
CA LYS A 77 28.05 13.91 15.33
C LYS A 77 27.38 14.38 16.61
N ASN A 78 27.44 13.56 17.65
CA ASN A 78 26.96 13.99 18.94
C ASN A 78 27.78 15.19 19.43
N THR A 79 27.16 16.37 19.43
CA THR A 79 27.77 17.65 19.83
C THR A 79 27.65 17.92 21.33
N SER A 80 27.15 16.99 22.15
CA SER A 80 26.91 17.22 23.59
C SER A 80 28.16 17.66 24.38
N LYS A 81 29.36 17.34 23.88
CA LYS A 81 30.66 17.73 24.48
C LYS A 81 31.31 18.94 23.79
N TYR A 82 30.63 19.56 22.83
CA TYR A 82 31.14 20.65 22.01
C TYR A 82 30.26 21.89 22.23
N THR A 83 30.87 23.07 22.17
CA THR A 83 30.15 24.34 22.18
C THR A 83 30.04 24.86 20.76
N GLU A 84 28.88 25.39 20.39
CA GLU A 84 28.72 26.07 19.12
C GLU A 84 29.56 27.36 19.10
N VAL A 85 30.39 27.50 18.06
CA VAL A 85 31.26 28.67 17.84
C VAL A 85 31.04 29.29 16.46
N SER A 86 29.91 28.96 15.82
CA SER A 86 29.51 29.51 14.54
C SER A 86 29.34 31.03 14.66
N ALA A 87 30.01 31.80 13.83
CA ALA A 87 29.77 33.25 13.76
C ALA A 87 28.42 33.51 13.10
N SER A 88 27.61 34.37 13.70
CA SER A 88 26.40 34.87 13.03
C SER A 88 26.78 35.86 11.93
N TYR A 89 25.84 36.13 11.02
CA TYR A 89 26.06 37.12 9.96
C TYR A 89 26.46 38.50 10.52
N SER A 90 25.75 38.94 11.58
CA SER A 90 26.00 40.23 12.23
C SER A 90 27.39 40.30 12.87
N ASP A 91 27.94 39.18 13.35
CA ASP A 91 29.27 39.11 13.95
C ASP A 91 30.41 39.33 12.92
N VAL A 92 30.14 39.07 11.63
CA VAL A 92 31.16 39.15 10.56
C VAL A 92 31.00 40.41 9.71
N PHE A 93 29.77 40.80 9.38
CA PHE A 93 29.48 41.84 8.38
C PHE A 93 28.88 43.13 8.96
N GLY A 94 28.52 43.14 10.25
CA GLY A 94 27.89 44.32 10.88
C GLY A 94 26.63 44.81 10.17
N ASP A 95 26.29 46.10 10.37
CA ASP A 95 25.13 46.77 9.75
C ASP A 95 25.46 47.41 8.38
N GLU A 96 26.56 47.02 7.73
CA GLU A 96 27.08 47.73 6.55
C GLU A 96 26.22 47.57 5.28
N ILE A 97 25.24 46.65 5.28
CA ILE A 97 24.38 46.43 4.11
C ILE A 97 23.10 47.26 4.20
N LYS A 98 23.10 48.41 3.52
CA LYS A 98 21.86 49.10 3.12
C LYS A 98 21.19 48.31 2.00
N TYR A 99 20.24 47.45 2.34
CA TYR A 99 19.42 46.75 1.35
C TYR A 99 18.59 47.76 0.53
N PRO A 100 18.55 47.66 -0.81
CA PRO A 100 17.52 48.33 -1.58
C PRO A 100 16.17 47.79 -1.13
N SER A 101 15.21 48.67 -0.85
CA SER A 101 13.83 48.28 -0.56
C SER A 101 13.21 47.69 -1.83
N PHE A 102 13.35 46.38 -2.02
CA PHE A 102 12.61 45.63 -3.01
C PHE A 102 11.18 45.47 -2.49
N SER A 103 10.20 46.03 -3.21
CA SER A 103 8.81 45.64 -3.04
C SER A 103 8.68 44.19 -3.53
N THR A 104 8.56 43.26 -2.60
CA THR A 104 8.23 41.86 -2.91
C THR A 104 6.75 41.81 -3.33
N GLY A 105 6.47 42.17 -4.58
CA GLY A 105 5.12 42.04 -5.19
C GLY A 105 4.70 40.60 -5.45
N ILE A 106 5.46 39.63 -4.93
CA ILE A 106 5.18 38.20 -5.02
C ILE A 106 5.29 37.67 -3.60
N ASP A 107 4.15 37.32 -3.00
CA ASP A 107 4.13 36.48 -1.81
C ASP A 107 4.73 35.13 -2.17
N PHE A 108 6.02 34.96 -1.89
CA PHE A 108 6.63 33.63 -1.84
C PHE A 108 6.03 32.90 -0.64
N THR A 109 4.88 32.27 -0.86
CA THR A 109 4.45 31.22 0.05
C THR A 109 5.42 30.05 -0.14
N PRO A 110 6.11 29.58 0.93
CA PRO A 110 6.92 28.38 0.81
C PRO A 110 6.04 27.27 0.23
N LYS A 111 6.61 26.39 -0.62
CA LYS A 111 5.92 25.18 -1.06
C LYS A 111 5.29 24.56 0.19
N LYS A 112 3.96 24.38 0.19
CA LYS A 112 3.27 23.77 1.33
C LYS A 112 3.99 22.45 1.61
N GLY A 113 4.71 22.40 2.72
CA GLY A 113 5.19 21.13 3.26
C GLY A 113 3.98 20.25 3.56
N HIS A 114 4.21 19.00 3.94
CA HIS A 114 3.14 18.22 4.54
C HIS A 114 2.43 19.08 5.59
N GLU A 115 1.10 19.17 5.52
CA GLU A 115 0.33 19.64 6.68
C GLU A 115 0.87 18.85 7.85
N LYS A 116 1.36 19.56 8.91
CA LYS A 116 1.97 18.93 10.09
C LYS A 116 1.17 17.68 10.41
N ASN A 117 1.83 16.55 10.69
CA ASN A 117 1.19 15.24 10.94
C ASN A 117 0.33 15.23 12.23
N THR A 118 -0.62 16.14 12.32
CA THR A 118 -1.47 16.44 13.44
C THR A 118 -2.71 17.15 12.93
N LEU A 119 -3.83 16.90 13.59
CA LEU A 119 -5.03 17.69 13.40
C LEU A 119 -4.77 19.15 13.85
N SER A 120 -5.37 20.10 13.15
CA SER A 120 -5.36 21.52 13.54
C SER A 120 -6.14 21.74 14.84
N GLU A 121 -5.88 22.86 15.55
CA GLU A 121 -6.60 23.19 16.78
C GLU A 121 -8.11 23.35 16.57
N SER A 122 -8.53 23.85 15.40
CA SER A 122 -9.94 23.99 15.04
C SER A 122 -10.62 22.64 14.84
N GLU A 123 -9.97 21.70 14.15
CA GLU A 123 -10.46 20.32 13.98
C GLU A 123 -10.54 19.59 15.32
N LEU A 124 -9.53 19.74 16.17
CA LEU A 124 -9.54 19.19 17.52
C LEU A 124 -10.70 19.75 18.33
N THR A 125 -10.90 21.07 18.32
CA THR A 125 -12.01 21.71 19.04
C THR A 125 -13.37 21.21 18.53
N TYR A 126 -13.51 20.99 17.22
CA TYR A 126 -14.72 20.43 16.63
C TYR A 126 -15.00 18.99 17.11
N ILE A 127 -13.99 18.11 17.08
CA ILE A 127 -14.09 16.74 17.58
C ILE A 127 -14.49 16.74 19.05
N LYS A 128 -13.80 17.56 19.86
CA LYS A 128 -14.08 17.73 21.29
C LYS A 128 -15.53 18.14 21.52
N ASN A 129 -16.00 19.20 20.89
CA ASN A 129 -17.37 19.68 21.07
C ASN A 129 -18.44 18.65 20.66
N LYS A 130 -18.19 17.84 19.63
CA LYS A 130 -19.11 16.78 19.18
C LYS A 130 -19.11 15.57 20.11
N LEU A 131 -17.97 15.20 20.68
CA LEU A 131 -17.87 14.10 21.65
C LEU A 131 -18.47 14.47 23.02
N ALA A 132 -18.30 15.72 23.45
CA ALA A 132 -18.90 16.24 24.69
C ALA A 132 -20.42 16.10 24.70
N LYS A 133 -21.07 16.30 23.53
CA LYS A 133 -22.52 16.13 23.35
C LYS A 133 -22.99 14.67 23.45
N SER A 134 -22.08 13.71 23.51
CA SER A 134 -22.37 12.27 23.65
C SER A 134 -21.88 11.72 25.00
N ASP A 135 -21.77 12.58 26.02
CA ASP A 135 -21.29 12.26 27.38
C ASP A 135 -19.88 11.64 27.45
N ILE A 136 -19.08 11.80 26.39
CA ILE A 136 -17.67 11.37 26.35
C ILE A 136 -16.81 12.58 26.73
N SER A 137 -16.30 12.58 27.96
CA SER A 137 -15.45 13.66 28.49
C SER A 137 -14.00 13.55 28.01
N ILE A 138 -13.41 14.69 27.64
CA ILE A 138 -12.37 14.89 26.61
C ILE A 138 -10.92 14.94 27.11
N ASN A 139 -10.61 14.42 28.30
CA ASN A 139 -9.21 14.30 28.75
C ASN A 139 -8.42 13.18 28.03
N ILE A 140 -8.82 12.80 26.81
CA ILE A 140 -8.43 11.57 26.09
C ILE A 140 -7.71 11.86 24.76
N ILE A 141 -7.32 13.11 24.48
CA ILE A 141 -6.52 13.43 23.30
C ILE A 141 -5.20 14.03 23.75
N GLU A 142 -4.31 13.17 24.23
CA GLU A 142 -2.90 13.50 24.41
C GLU A 142 -2.22 13.67 23.04
N ASP A 143 -1.01 14.21 22.98
CA ASP A 143 -0.29 14.37 21.70
C ASP A 143 -0.09 13.03 20.97
N SER A 144 -0.02 11.93 21.71
CA SER A 144 0.03 10.55 21.20
C SER A 144 -1.26 10.17 20.44
N ASP A 145 -2.42 10.63 20.90
CA ASP A 145 -3.72 10.38 20.28
C ASP A 145 -3.91 11.27 19.05
N LYS A 146 -3.42 12.52 19.06
CA LYS A 146 -3.51 13.42 17.89
C LYS A 146 -2.85 12.84 16.65
N ALA A 147 -1.66 12.28 16.82
CA ALA A 147 -0.93 11.61 15.74
C ALA A 147 -1.69 10.36 15.25
N MET A 148 -2.23 9.55 16.17
CA MET A 148 -3.05 8.38 15.81
C MET A 148 -4.31 8.79 15.04
N LEU A 149 -5.02 9.84 15.46
CA LEU A 149 -6.23 10.32 14.80
C LEU A 149 -5.95 10.83 13.39
N PHE A 150 -4.86 11.58 13.23
CA PHE A 150 -4.39 12.05 11.92
C PHE A 150 -4.02 10.87 11.00
N GLU A 151 -3.27 9.89 11.52
CA GLU A 151 -2.92 8.67 10.79
C GLU A 151 -4.17 7.90 10.33
N VAL A 152 -5.16 7.69 11.22
CA VAL A 152 -6.40 6.97 10.89
C VAL A 152 -7.24 7.76 9.88
N LYS A 153 -7.45 9.07 10.10
CA LYS A 153 -8.19 9.92 9.17
C LYS A 153 -7.62 9.84 7.76
N ASN A 154 -6.30 9.94 7.63
CA ASN A 154 -5.64 9.96 6.33
C ASN A 154 -5.53 8.58 5.69
N ALA A 155 -5.16 7.55 6.47
CA ALA A 155 -5.03 6.19 5.95
C ALA A 155 -6.36 5.63 5.42
N PHE A 156 -7.46 5.99 6.08
CA PHE A 156 -8.81 5.52 5.72
C PHE A 156 -9.65 6.58 4.98
N ARG A 157 -9.07 7.75 4.67
CA ARG A 157 -9.74 8.90 4.02
C ARG A 157 -11.10 9.24 4.65
N LEU A 158 -11.16 9.26 5.98
CA LEU A 158 -12.40 9.50 6.70
C LEU A 158 -12.75 10.99 6.70
N GLU A 159 -14.02 11.27 6.43
CA GLU A 159 -14.61 12.58 6.72
C GLU A 159 -14.70 12.82 8.22
N MET A 160 -14.85 14.08 8.62
CA MET A 160 -14.74 14.44 10.03
C MET A 160 -15.83 13.81 10.91
N ASP A 161 -17.07 13.76 10.43
CA ASP A 161 -18.17 13.14 11.17
C ASP A 161 -18.02 11.60 11.24
N ASP A 162 -17.46 10.96 10.21
CA ASP A 162 -17.17 9.52 10.21
C ASP A 162 -16.09 9.16 11.23
N LEU A 163 -15.04 9.98 11.32
CA LEU A 163 -13.99 9.82 12.33
C LEU A 163 -14.59 9.92 13.74
N ILE A 164 -15.46 10.91 13.98
CA ILE A 164 -16.14 11.11 15.27
C ILE A 164 -17.01 9.89 15.61
N GLU A 165 -17.73 9.32 14.65
CA GLU A 165 -18.55 8.14 14.86
C GLU A 165 -17.71 6.90 15.19
N CYS A 166 -16.56 6.72 14.52
CA CYS A 166 -15.60 5.67 14.84
C CYS A 166 -15.04 5.85 16.26
N LEU A 167 -14.76 7.09 16.67
CA LEU A 167 -14.26 7.40 18.01
C LEU A 167 -15.28 7.05 19.09
N LYS A 168 -16.56 7.38 18.89
CA LYS A 168 -17.63 7.01 19.84
C LYS A 168 -17.69 5.51 20.09
N LYS A 169 -17.52 4.70 19.03
CA LYS A 169 -17.55 3.22 19.11
C LYS A 169 -16.26 2.61 19.66
N ALA A 170 -15.13 3.25 19.41
CA ALA A 170 -13.83 2.81 19.89
C ALA A 170 -13.55 3.19 21.34
N PHE A 171 -14.34 4.11 21.90
CA PHE A 171 -14.25 4.56 23.28
C PHE A 171 -14.67 3.46 24.26
N ASN A 172 -13.85 3.26 25.29
CA ASN A 172 -14.20 2.38 26.40
C ASN A 172 -14.59 3.24 27.62
N PHE A 173 -15.86 3.16 28.03
CA PHE A 173 -16.43 3.88 29.15
C PHE A 173 -15.85 3.47 30.51
N GLU A 174 -15.38 2.23 30.66
CA GLU A 174 -14.81 1.73 31.94
C GLU A 174 -13.40 2.26 32.16
N THR A 175 -12.60 2.34 31.09
CA THR A 175 -11.19 2.75 31.16
C THR A 175 -10.96 4.20 30.77
N SER A 176 -12.01 4.91 30.32
CA SER A 176 -11.95 6.26 29.75
C SER A 176 -10.86 6.43 28.69
N LYS A 177 -10.66 5.41 27.83
CA LYS A 177 -9.59 5.39 26.82
C LYS A 177 -10.11 4.94 25.46
N ILE A 178 -9.47 5.41 24.40
CA ILE A 178 -9.75 5.00 23.01
C ILE A 178 -8.84 3.83 22.64
N SER A 179 -9.44 2.73 22.18
CA SER A 179 -8.66 1.58 21.70
C SER A 179 -8.29 1.75 20.24
N ARG A 180 -6.99 1.91 19.94
CA ARG A 180 -6.46 2.02 18.56
C ARG A 180 -6.93 0.89 17.65
N LYS A 181 -6.91 -0.35 18.15
CA LYS A 181 -7.35 -1.53 17.38
C LYS A 181 -8.84 -1.46 17.05
N LYS A 182 -9.68 -1.02 17.99
CA LYS A 182 -11.12 -0.82 17.74
C LYS A 182 -11.36 0.34 16.77
N LEU A 183 -10.63 1.45 16.93
CA LEU A 183 -10.74 2.61 16.04
C LEU A 183 -10.41 2.25 14.58
N CYS A 184 -9.31 1.54 14.34
CA CYS A 184 -8.98 1.06 13.00
C CYS A 184 -10.03 0.08 12.45
N ASN A 185 -10.57 -0.80 13.29
CA ASN A 185 -11.62 -1.74 12.87
C ASN A 185 -12.94 -1.03 12.52
N GLU A 186 -13.32 0.03 13.24
CA GLU A 186 -14.50 0.83 12.91
C GLU A 186 -14.27 1.69 11.65
N ALA A 187 -13.08 2.24 11.47
CA ALA A 187 -12.68 2.95 10.26
C ALA A 187 -12.77 2.05 9.01
N LEU A 188 -12.33 0.80 9.12
CA LEU A 188 -12.47 -0.20 8.06
C LEU A 188 -13.94 -0.43 7.66
N LYS A 189 -14.85 -0.50 8.64
CA LYS A 189 -16.29 -0.69 8.37
C LYS A 189 -16.93 0.50 7.65
N VAL A 190 -16.40 1.72 7.83
CA VAL A 190 -16.88 2.91 7.10
C VAL A 190 -16.55 2.78 5.62
N ILE A 191 -15.37 2.26 5.28
CA ILE A 191 -14.97 1.97 3.89
C ILE A 191 -15.78 0.81 3.31
N GLU A 192 -16.16 -0.17 4.15
CA GLU A 192 -16.99 -1.31 3.74
C GLU A 192 -18.47 -0.95 3.50
N LYS A 193 -18.93 0.26 3.87
CA LYS A 193 -20.26 0.73 3.47
C LYS A 193 -20.28 0.98 1.96
N PRO A 194 -21.24 0.41 1.22
CA PRO A 194 -21.26 0.55 -0.23
C PRO A 194 -21.59 2.00 -0.59
N ILE A 195 -20.60 2.73 -1.08
CA ILE A 195 -20.85 3.86 -1.96
C ILE A 195 -21.54 3.26 -3.19
N GLN A 196 -22.77 3.69 -3.49
CA GLN A 196 -23.39 3.40 -4.78
C GLN A 196 -22.59 4.14 -5.85
N THR A 197 -21.56 3.49 -6.36
CA THR A 197 -20.88 3.79 -7.61
C THR A 197 -20.36 2.47 -8.16
N ASP A 198 -20.59 2.27 -9.46
CA ASP A 198 -20.38 1.05 -10.20
C ASP A 198 -19.11 0.24 -9.83
N VAL A 199 -19.36 -1.02 -9.47
CA VAL A 199 -18.51 -2.22 -9.61
C VAL A 199 -16.99 -1.97 -9.50
N PHE A 200 -16.47 -1.87 -8.27
CA PHE A 200 -15.06 -2.14 -7.99
C PHE A 200 -14.94 -3.33 -7.02
N ASP A 201 -14.22 -4.38 -7.45
CA ASP A 201 -14.21 -5.75 -6.92
C ASP A 201 -13.57 -5.84 -5.52
N VAL A 202 -14.34 -6.24 -4.50
CA VAL A 202 -13.97 -6.45 -3.08
C VAL A 202 -13.05 -7.69 -2.86
N ARG A 203 -12.30 -8.12 -3.89
CA ARG A 203 -11.43 -9.32 -3.85
C ARG A 203 -10.00 -9.09 -3.33
N SER A 204 -9.53 -7.84 -3.22
CA SER A 204 -8.11 -7.50 -3.03
C SER A 204 -7.49 -7.94 -1.68
N SER A 205 -8.27 -8.08 -0.60
CA SER A 205 -7.72 -8.42 0.72
C SER A 205 -7.16 -9.86 0.82
N LYS A 206 -7.88 -10.86 0.28
CA LYS A 206 -7.42 -12.28 0.33
C LYS A 206 -6.21 -12.54 -0.56
N GLU A 207 -6.13 -11.82 -1.66
CA GLU A 207 -5.07 -11.99 -2.66
C GLU A 207 -3.76 -11.37 -2.18
N MET A 208 -3.82 -10.22 -1.52
CA MET A 208 -2.67 -9.61 -0.85
C MET A 208 -2.15 -10.48 0.30
N LEU A 209 -3.04 -11.04 1.13
CA LEU A 209 -2.64 -11.95 2.21
C LEU A 209 -1.92 -13.19 1.67
N LYS A 210 -2.38 -13.73 0.54
CA LYS A 210 -1.79 -14.91 -0.08
C LYS A 210 -0.46 -14.60 -0.78
N ALA A 211 -0.34 -13.44 -1.43
CA ALA A 211 0.93 -12.97 -1.96
C ALA A 211 2.00 -12.79 -0.85
N HIS A 212 1.59 -12.23 0.29
CA HIS A 212 2.46 -12.09 1.46
C HIS A 212 2.86 -13.45 2.08
N GLU A 213 1.96 -14.43 2.08
CA GLU A 213 2.27 -15.80 2.48
C GLU A 213 3.36 -16.42 1.58
N PHE A 214 3.29 -16.19 0.27
CA PHE A 214 4.29 -16.68 -0.69
C PHE A 214 5.67 -16.03 -0.48
N GLU A 215 5.73 -14.78 -0.06
CA GLU A 215 6.99 -14.08 0.23
C GLU A 215 7.64 -14.56 1.53
N LYS A 216 6.83 -15.00 2.50
CA LYS A 216 7.28 -15.38 3.83
C LYS A 216 8.09 -16.68 3.86
N TYR A 217 7.84 -17.61 2.95
CA TYR A 217 8.41 -18.96 3.01
C TYR A 217 9.34 -19.26 1.84
N ARG A 218 10.47 -19.94 2.11
CA ARG A 218 11.26 -20.59 1.05
C ARG A 218 10.44 -21.67 0.36
N SER A 219 10.70 -21.90 -0.93
CA SER A 219 9.88 -22.81 -1.73
C SER A 219 9.89 -24.25 -1.26
N GLU A 220 11.00 -24.70 -0.70
CA GLU A 220 11.11 -26.02 -0.08
C GLU A 220 10.19 -26.13 1.14
N THR A 221 10.15 -25.10 1.98
CA THR A 221 9.31 -25.04 3.19
C THR A 221 7.83 -24.90 2.82
N TYR A 222 7.53 -24.04 1.83
CA TYR A 222 6.19 -23.80 1.34
C TYR A 222 5.57 -25.07 0.76
N LEU A 223 6.30 -25.75 -0.14
CA LEU A 223 5.86 -27.00 -0.76
C LEU A 223 5.62 -28.11 0.27
N LYS A 224 6.55 -28.27 1.21
CA LYS A 224 6.43 -29.24 2.31
C LYS A 224 5.17 -28.99 3.14
N GLY A 225 4.92 -27.73 3.50
CA GLY A 225 3.74 -27.31 4.25
C GLY A 225 2.44 -27.53 3.47
N LEU A 226 2.44 -27.18 2.18
CA LEU A 226 1.28 -27.33 1.30
C LEU A 226 0.86 -28.80 1.14
N LEU A 227 1.83 -29.70 0.96
CA LEU A 227 1.59 -31.15 0.83
C LEU A 227 1.47 -31.89 2.17
N LYS A 228 1.71 -31.21 3.30
CA LYS A 228 1.81 -31.81 4.64
C LYS A 228 2.78 -33.00 4.70
N ALA A 229 3.87 -32.93 3.93
CA ALA A 229 4.86 -33.99 3.84
C ALA A 229 5.91 -33.87 4.96
N LYS A 230 6.54 -35.00 5.34
CA LYS A 230 7.67 -34.98 6.29
C LYS A 230 8.94 -34.41 5.67
N VAL A 231 9.18 -34.70 4.39
CA VAL A 231 10.33 -34.24 3.60
C VAL A 231 9.89 -34.05 2.14
N ASN A 232 10.60 -33.18 1.40
CA ASN A 232 10.42 -33.04 -0.04
C ASN A 232 11.10 -34.21 -0.76
N THR A 233 10.49 -34.68 -1.85
CA THR A 233 11.07 -35.74 -2.67
C THR A 233 12.25 -35.19 -3.51
N PRO A 234 13.15 -36.05 -4.03
CA PRO A 234 14.19 -35.60 -4.95
C PRO A 234 13.66 -34.90 -6.19
N ALA A 235 12.47 -35.30 -6.67
CA ALA A 235 11.79 -34.65 -7.78
C ALA A 235 11.34 -33.22 -7.43
N ASP A 236 10.81 -33.01 -6.23
CA ASP A 236 10.41 -31.70 -5.72
C ASP A 236 11.62 -30.77 -5.58
N THR A 237 12.72 -31.26 -5.00
CA THR A 237 13.95 -30.49 -4.84
C THR A 237 14.56 -30.14 -6.19
N LYS A 238 14.54 -31.06 -7.15
CA LYS A 238 14.99 -30.80 -8.53
C LYS A 238 14.14 -29.72 -9.20
N LEU A 239 12.81 -29.83 -9.12
CA LEU A 239 11.89 -28.83 -9.68
C LEU A 239 12.16 -27.42 -9.14
N ILE A 240 12.26 -27.28 -7.81
CA ILE A 240 12.55 -25.97 -7.19
C ILE A 240 13.92 -25.43 -7.63
N LYS A 241 14.94 -26.30 -7.70
CA LYS A 241 16.27 -25.92 -8.17
C LYS A 241 16.25 -25.45 -9.62
N ASP A 242 15.55 -26.16 -10.49
CA ASP A 242 15.44 -25.79 -11.91
C ASP A 242 14.73 -24.44 -12.07
N LEU A 243 13.64 -24.19 -11.33
CA LEU A 243 12.94 -22.90 -11.32
C LEU A 243 13.83 -21.75 -10.83
N ARG A 244 14.63 -21.98 -9.79
CA ARG A 244 15.50 -20.96 -9.19
C ARG A 244 16.72 -20.67 -10.07
N VAL A 245 17.35 -21.70 -10.64
CA VAL A 245 18.63 -21.57 -11.36
C VAL A 245 18.42 -21.31 -12.85
N MET A 246 17.58 -22.12 -13.52
CA MET A 246 17.39 -22.01 -14.98
C MET A 246 16.48 -20.84 -15.34
N TYR A 247 15.38 -20.67 -14.60
CA TYR A 247 14.37 -19.64 -14.87
C TYR A 247 14.58 -18.36 -14.03
N LYS A 248 15.59 -18.34 -13.15
CA LYS A 248 15.92 -17.21 -12.26
C LYS A 248 14.74 -16.68 -11.46
N LEU A 249 13.81 -17.57 -11.07
CA LEU A 249 12.62 -17.19 -10.31
C LEU A 249 12.95 -17.13 -8.82
N HIS A 250 12.43 -16.11 -8.15
CA HIS A 250 12.52 -15.97 -6.70
C HIS A 250 11.48 -16.84 -5.99
N ASP A 251 11.73 -17.17 -4.71
CA ASP A 251 10.92 -18.10 -3.93
C ASP A 251 9.43 -17.75 -3.91
N SER A 252 9.09 -16.45 -3.88
CA SER A 252 7.70 -15.98 -3.91
C SER A 252 6.97 -16.34 -5.20
N VAL A 253 7.62 -16.26 -6.36
CA VAL A 253 7.04 -16.64 -7.66
C VAL A 253 6.95 -18.15 -7.79
N ILE A 254 7.97 -18.86 -7.32
CA ILE A 254 7.98 -20.32 -7.29
C ILE A 254 6.82 -20.84 -6.42
N ASN A 255 6.58 -20.22 -5.26
CA ASN A 255 5.47 -20.55 -4.38
C ASN A 255 4.12 -20.31 -5.06
N THR A 256 3.97 -19.19 -5.78
CA THR A 256 2.77 -18.94 -6.59
C THR A 256 2.53 -20.03 -7.63
N LEU A 257 3.57 -20.49 -8.34
CA LEU A 257 3.46 -21.56 -9.34
C LEU A 257 3.08 -22.91 -8.71
N ILE A 258 3.68 -23.22 -7.56
CA ILE A 258 3.39 -24.43 -6.78
C ILE A 258 1.94 -24.41 -6.30
N ASP A 259 1.49 -23.32 -5.67
CA ASP A 259 0.10 -23.16 -5.20
C ASP A 259 -0.90 -23.24 -6.35
N TYR A 260 -0.59 -22.61 -7.49
CA TYR A 260 -1.46 -22.64 -8.66
C TYR A 260 -1.53 -24.03 -9.29
N SER A 261 -0.41 -24.75 -9.43
CA SER A 261 -0.42 -26.13 -9.90
C SER A 261 -1.24 -27.01 -8.96
N TYR A 262 -1.05 -26.87 -7.66
CA TYR A 262 -1.78 -27.62 -6.64
C TYR A 262 -3.28 -27.35 -6.75
N PHE A 263 -3.69 -26.10 -6.91
CA PHE A 263 -5.09 -25.72 -7.11
C PHE A 263 -5.67 -26.26 -8.42
N LYS A 264 -4.94 -26.17 -9.53
CA LYS A 264 -5.42 -26.50 -10.87
C LYS A 264 -5.48 -28.00 -11.14
N ASN A 265 -4.62 -28.77 -10.49
CA ASN A 265 -4.42 -30.21 -10.76
C ASN A 265 -4.86 -31.08 -9.57
N ASP A 266 -5.98 -30.73 -8.93
CA ASP A 266 -6.59 -31.50 -7.84
C ASP A 266 -5.61 -31.90 -6.74
N LYS A 267 -4.90 -30.89 -6.21
CA LYS A 267 -3.93 -31.03 -5.11
C LYS A 267 -2.66 -31.80 -5.49
N LYS A 268 -2.33 -31.90 -6.78
CA LYS A 268 -1.09 -32.49 -7.28
C LYS A 268 -0.13 -31.44 -7.84
N ILE A 269 1.15 -31.67 -7.63
CA ILE A 269 2.22 -30.87 -8.24
C ILE A 269 2.61 -31.51 -9.56
N VAL A 270 2.39 -30.79 -10.66
CA VAL A 270 2.68 -31.28 -12.01
C VAL A 270 3.88 -30.51 -12.56
N ALA A 271 5.08 -31.12 -12.44
CA ALA A 271 6.36 -30.46 -12.75
C ALA A 271 6.41 -29.87 -14.17
N ASN A 272 6.05 -30.65 -15.20
CA ASN A 272 6.07 -30.18 -16.59
C ASN A 272 5.12 -29.00 -16.84
N TYR A 273 4.00 -28.95 -16.13
CA TYR A 273 3.05 -27.83 -16.22
C TYR A 273 3.67 -26.56 -15.63
N ILE A 274 4.29 -26.67 -14.47
CA ILE A 274 4.98 -25.56 -13.80
C ILE A 274 6.13 -25.03 -14.66
N LEU A 275 6.96 -25.90 -15.24
CA LEU A 275 8.09 -25.51 -16.10
C LEU A 275 7.64 -24.78 -17.37
N LYS A 276 6.50 -25.19 -17.96
CA LYS A 276 5.93 -24.49 -19.11
C LYS A 276 5.52 -23.06 -18.75
N ILE A 277 4.86 -22.88 -17.60
CA ILE A 277 4.47 -21.54 -17.12
C ILE A 277 5.72 -20.71 -16.76
N ALA A 278 6.72 -21.32 -16.12
CA ALA A 278 7.96 -20.65 -15.77
C ALA A 278 8.71 -20.12 -17.00
N SER A 279 8.67 -20.85 -18.11
CA SER A 279 9.21 -20.38 -19.40
C SER A 279 8.49 -19.11 -19.86
N THR A 280 7.16 -19.10 -19.81
CA THR A 280 6.36 -17.91 -20.14
C THR A 280 6.61 -16.74 -19.19
N PHE A 281 6.82 -16.99 -17.90
CA PHE A 281 7.15 -15.94 -16.93
C PHE A 281 8.50 -15.30 -17.25
N ALA A 282 9.51 -16.11 -17.57
CA ALA A 282 10.82 -15.62 -17.96
C ALA A 282 10.74 -14.77 -19.24
N GLU A 283 9.99 -15.20 -20.26
CA GLU A 283 9.78 -14.44 -21.50
C GLU A 283 9.06 -13.10 -21.25
N LYS A 284 8.09 -13.07 -20.34
CA LYS A 284 7.28 -11.88 -20.03
C LYS A 284 7.86 -11.00 -18.92
N GLY A 285 9.01 -11.35 -18.35
CA GLY A 285 9.62 -10.61 -17.24
C GLY A 285 8.82 -10.65 -15.94
N ILE A 286 7.97 -11.67 -15.73
CA ILE A 286 7.16 -11.81 -14.53
C ILE A 286 8.02 -12.34 -13.39
N ASN A 287 8.32 -11.50 -12.40
CA ASN A 287 9.24 -11.81 -11.30
C ASN A 287 8.67 -11.53 -9.89
N THR A 288 7.41 -11.09 -9.77
CA THR A 288 6.74 -10.87 -8.49
C THR A 288 5.56 -11.83 -8.29
N SER A 289 5.25 -12.15 -7.03
CA SER A 289 4.11 -13.00 -6.66
C SER A 289 2.78 -12.39 -7.11
N VAL A 290 2.65 -11.06 -7.05
CA VAL A 290 1.46 -10.30 -7.46
C VAL A 290 1.24 -10.39 -8.95
N ASP A 291 2.27 -10.13 -9.77
CA ASP A 291 2.18 -10.18 -11.22
C ASP A 291 1.91 -11.60 -11.71
N ALA A 292 2.59 -12.58 -11.09
CA ALA A 292 2.35 -13.99 -11.33
C ALA A 292 0.89 -14.38 -11.06
N MET A 293 0.34 -13.98 -9.90
CA MET A 293 -1.06 -14.26 -9.55
C MET A 293 -2.03 -13.60 -10.53
N SER A 294 -1.78 -12.35 -10.93
CA SER A 294 -2.61 -11.62 -11.90
C SER A 294 -2.63 -12.31 -13.25
N TYR A 295 -1.45 -12.67 -13.77
CA TYR A 295 -1.32 -13.39 -15.04
C TYR A 295 -2.03 -14.75 -15.01
N LEU A 296 -1.83 -15.53 -13.94
CA LEU A 296 -2.43 -16.86 -13.81
C LEU A 296 -3.96 -16.80 -13.74
N LYS A 297 -4.52 -15.80 -13.06
CA LYS A 297 -5.97 -15.58 -13.02
C LYS A 297 -6.53 -15.22 -14.39
N GLU A 298 -5.85 -14.36 -15.13
CA GLU A 298 -6.27 -13.99 -16.47
C GLU A 298 -6.26 -15.20 -17.41
N ALA A 299 -5.15 -15.96 -17.44
CA ALA A 299 -5.05 -17.20 -18.19
C ALA A 299 -6.11 -18.25 -17.78
N PHE A 300 -6.43 -18.33 -16.48
CA PHE A 300 -7.49 -19.21 -15.98
C PHE A 300 -8.90 -18.75 -16.42
N ARG A 301 -9.15 -17.43 -16.46
CA ARG A 301 -10.42 -16.86 -16.94
C ARG A 301 -10.60 -17.11 -18.44
N GLU A 302 -9.55 -16.91 -19.22
CA GLU A 302 -9.56 -17.16 -20.68
C GLU A 302 -9.83 -18.62 -21.02
N THR A 303 -9.18 -19.56 -20.32
CA THR A 303 -9.41 -21.00 -20.51
C THR A 303 -10.84 -21.42 -20.13
N LYS A 304 -11.44 -20.81 -19.10
CA LYS A 304 -12.87 -21.01 -18.78
C LYS A 304 -13.82 -20.44 -19.84
N LYS A 305 -13.50 -19.26 -20.41
CA LYS A 305 -14.30 -18.67 -21.49
C LYS A 305 -14.25 -19.52 -22.76
N ALA A 306 -13.06 -19.99 -23.16
CA ALA A 306 -12.89 -20.84 -24.34
C ALA A 306 -13.59 -22.21 -24.22
N SER A 307 -13.55 -22.83 -23.04
CA SER A 307 -14.22 -24.12 -22.77
C SER A 307 -15.75 -24.00 -22.74
N SER A 308 -16.28 -22.92 -22.15
CA SER A 308 -17.74 -22.66 -22.16
C SER A 308 -18.28 -22.29 -23.54
N PHE A 309 -17.47 -21.63 -24.38
CA PHE A 309 -17.82 -21.36 -25.78
C PHE A 309 -17.87 -22.64 -26.62
N ARG A 310 -16.86 -23.52 -26.49
CA ARG A 310 -16.84 -24.84 -27.17
C ARG A 310 -17.99 -25.75 -26.71
N ALA A 311 -18.33 -25.77 -25.42
CA ALA A 311 -19.46 -26.54 -24.92
C ALA A 311 -20.83 -26.03 -25.45
N LYS A 312 -20.97 -24.73 -25.70
CA LYS A 312 -22.17 -24.14 -26.33
C LYS A 312 -22.26 -24.43 -27.83
N GLN A 313 -21.13 -24.48 -28.55
CA GLN A 313 -21.11 -24.87 -29.96
C GLN A 313 -21.48 -26.34 -30.15
N ASN A 314 -20.96 -27.24 -29.32
CA ASN A 314 -21.30 -28.66 -29.40
C ASN A 314 -22.79 -28.92 -29.10
N LYS A 315 -23.38 -28.24 -28.11
CA LYS A 315 -24.83 -28.32 -27.83
C LYS A 315 -25.71 -27.75 -28.94
N LYS A 316 -25.21 -26.76 -29.70
CA LYS A 316 -25.97 -26.16 -30.82
C LYS A 316 -25.88 -27.01 -32.08
N GLN A 317 -24.84 -27.84 -32.23
CA GLN A 317 -24.74 -28.84 -33.28
C GLN A 317 -25.60 -30.09 -32.99
N GLU A 318 -25.65 -30.56 -31.74
CA GLU A 318 -26.58 -31.64 -31.33
C GLU A 318 -28.05 -31.25 -31.52
N PHE A 319 -28.43 -30.00 -31.23
CA PHE A 319 -29.83 -29.54 -31.41
C PHE A 319 -30.24 -29.32 -32.88
N VAL A 320 -29.28 -29.23 -33.81
CA VAL A 320 -29.55 -29.09 -35.25
C VAL A 320 -29.58 -30.46 -35.94
N SER A 321 -28.89 -31.48 -35.40
CA SER A 321 -28.96 -32.86 -35.90
C SER A 321 -30.21 -33.64 -35.48
N ASP A 322 -30.98 -33.14 -34.50
CA ASP A 322 -32.22 -33.76 -34.01
C ASP A 322 -33.50 -33.20 -34.67
N ILE A 323 -33.37 -32.32 -35.68
CA ILE A 323 -34.51 -31.66 -36.39
C ILE A 323 -34.52 -31.99 -37.91
N GLU A 324 -33.62 -32.83 -38.42
CA GLU A 324 -33.65 -33.37 -39.79
C GLU A 324 -34.09 -34.84 -39.82
#